data_AF-J5UGG3-F1
#
_entry.id   AF-J5UGG3-F1
#
_cell.length_a   1.000
_cell.length_b   1.000
_cell.length_c   1.000
_cell.angle_alpha   90.00
_cell.angle_beta   90.00
_cell.angle_gamma   90.00
#
_symmetry.space_group_name_H-M   'P 1'
#
loop_
_entity.id
_entity.type
_entity.pdbx_description
1 polymer ?
#
loop_
_entity_poly.entity_id
_entity_poly.type
_entity_poly.pdbx_seq_one_letter_code
_entity_poly.pdbx_strand_id
1 'polypeptide(L)'
;YTVTENTVDDYNTEIEGYDIKNSYTPEETSVTVTKRWNDSNDKDRIRPERIKVQLYANGEKKGEAVELKAGSNWSYTWNRLPKKAKGKDIKYTVKEEGSPSGYTVSVDDKDHGNIIITNSHTPKEITRPKTGDANRFIAYLAVMLISAAAVIGLLVSRRRIRN
;
A
#
# COMPACT_ATOMS: atom_id res chain seq x y z
N TYR A 1 -7.53 -1.34 12.55
CA TYR A 1 -8.81 -1.32 11.82
C TYR A 1 -9.52 -0.01 12.11
N THR A 2 -10.28 0.50 11.16
CA THR A 2 -11.14 1.68 11.30
C THR A 2 -12.56 1.33 10.88
N VAL A 3 -13.52 2.17 11.25
CA VAL A 3 -14.92 2.08 10.80
C VAL A 3 -15.29 3.36 10.07
N THR A 4 -16.22 3.24 9.13
CA THR A 4 -16.86 4.33 8.39
C THR A 4 -18.34 4.02 8.29
N GLU A 5 -19.16 5.04 8.04
CA GLU A 5 -20.59 4.89 7.82
C GLU A 5 -20.93 5.45 6.44
N ASN A 6 -21.75 4.72 5.68
CA ASN A 6 -22.36 5.28 4.48
C ASN A 6 -23.26 6.44 4.88
N THR A 7 -23.48 7.38 3.96
CA THR A 7 -24.24 8.59 4.25
C THR A 7 -25.64 8.25 4.75
N VAL A 8 -26.03 8.85 5.87
CA VAL A 8 -27.41 8.80 6.40
C VAL A 8 -28.09 10.14 6.15
N ASP A 9 -29.24 10.10 5.49
CA ASP A 9 -29.95 11.31 5.09
C ASP A 9 -30.38 12.13 6.32
N ASP A 10 -30.09 13.43 6.31
CA ASP A 10 -30.40 14.40 7.38
C ASP A 10 -29.61 14.20 8.68
N TYR A 11 -28.53 13.42 8.65
CA TYR A 11 -27.64 13.23 9.79
C TYR A 11 -26.19 13.63 9.47
N ASN A 12 -25.52 14.14 10.50
CA ASN A 12 -24.07 14.29 10.53
C ASN A 12 -23.45 13.17 11.36
N THR A 13 -22.44 12.50 10.80
CA THR A 13 -21.71 11.41 11.44
C THR A 13 -20.40 11.92 12.06
N GLU A 14 -20.19 11.67 13.36
CA GLU A 14 -18.91 11.85 14.05
C GLU A 14 -18.35 10.46 14.41
N ILE A 15 -17.07 10.19 14.13
CA ILE A 15 -16.41 8.90 14.36
C ILE A 15 -15.24 9.07 15.31
N GLU A 16 -15.28 8.37 16.44
CA GLU A 16 -14.22 8.35 17.46
C GLU A 16 -13.79 6.90 17.72
N GLY A 17 -12.71 6.46 17.07
CA GLY A 17 -12.25 5.08 17.16
C GLY A 17 -13.24 4.10 16.54
N TYR A 18 -14.02 3.41 17.37
CA TYR A 18 -15.09 2.49 16.96
C TYR A 18 -16.50 3.00 17.27
N ASP A 19 -16.61 4.14 17.97
CA ASP A 19 -17.88 4.75 18.29
C ASP A 19 -18.33 5.65 17.14
N ILE A 20 -19.59 5.47 16.72
CA ILE A 20 -20.23 6.24 15.66
C ILE A 20 -21.41 6.99 16.28
N LYS A 21 -21.39 8.32 16.16
CA LYS A 21 -22.46 9.18 16.64
C LYS A 21 -23.13 9.89 15.47
N ASN A 22 -24.42 9.65 15.31
CA ASN A 22 -25.26 10.34 14.35
C ASN A 22 -26.06 11.44 15.04
N SER A 23 -25.94 12.67 14.53
CA SER A 23 -26.72 13.82 15.01
C SER A 23 -27.68 14.28 13.93
N TYR A 24 -28.97 14.41 14.25
CA TYR A 24 -29.98 14.88 13.30
C TYR A 24 -29.75 16.35 12.95
N THR A 25 -29.40 16.61 11.70
CA THR A 25 -29.04 17.92 11.14
C THR A 25 -29.55 18.00 9.69
N PRO A 26 -30.83 18.36 9.47
CA PRO A 26 -31.49 18.25 8.15
C PRO A 26 -30.82 18.99 6.99
N GLU A 27 -30.07 20.04 7.30
CA GLU A 27 -29.42 20.88 6.29
C GLU A 27 -27.92 20.56 6.15
N GLU A 28 -27.41 19.62 6.93
CA GLU A 28 -25.99 19.30 7.00
C GLU A 28 -25.72 17.81 6.72
N THR A 29 -24.46 17.51 6.42
CA THR A 29 -23.94 16.16 6.23
C THR A 29 -22.47 16.11 6.58
N SER A 30 -21.89 14.91 6.52
CA SER A 30 -20.46 14.66 6.69
C SER A 30 -19.85 14.03 5.44
N VAL A 31 -18.55 14.22 5.26
CA VAL A 31 -17.77 13.54 4.21
C VAL A 31 -16.59 12.87 4.88
N THR A 32 -16.41 11.57 4.69
CA THR A 32 -15.28 10.83 5.26
C THR A 32 -14.43 10.27 4.13
N VAL A 33 -13.12 10.46 4.25
CA VAL A 33 -12.13 9.88 3.35
C VAL A 33 -11.20 8.95 4.10
N THR A 34 -10.90 7.80 3.50
CA THR A 34 -9.87 6.87 3.96
C THR A 34 -8.85 6.65 2.84
N LYS A 35 -7.57 6.70 3.19
CA LYS A 35 -6.47 6.39 2.29
C LYS A 35 -6.02 4.93 2.46
N ARG A 36 -6.08 4.19 1.36
CA ARG A 36 -5.60 2.82 1.22
C ARG A 36 -4.28 2.78 0.45
N TRP A 37 -3.36 1.96 0.92
CA TRP A 37 -2.09 1.68 0.25
C TRP A 37 -2.07 0.23 -0.26
N ASN A 38 -1.83 0.07 -1.55
CA ASN A 38 -1.66 -1.22 -2.22
C ASN A 38 -0.22 -1.32 -2.76
N ASP A 39 0.73 -1.57 -1.87
CA ASP A 39 2.17 -1.48 -2.15
C ASP A 39 3.00 -2.58 -1.44
N SER A 40 2.36 -3.71 -1.12
CA SER A 40 2.97 -4.83 -0.39
C SER A 40 3.60 -4.41 0.95
N ASN A 41 2.86 -3.62 1.74
CA ASN A 41 3.30 -3.10 3.04
C ASN A 41 4.57 -2.25 2.94
N ASP A 42 4.60 -1.33 1.97
CA ASP A 42 5.73 -0.42 1.73
C ASP A 42 7.08 -1.15 1.54
N LYS A 43 7.06 -2.27 0.79
CA LYS A 43 8.23 -3.13 0.56
C LYS A 43 9.45 -2.36 0.03
N ASP A 44 9.20 -1.40 -0.86
CA ASP A 44 10.24 -0.59 -1.51
C ASP A 44 10.61 0.67 -0.73
N ARG A 45 9.95 0.95 0.41
CA ARG A 45 10.17 2.12 1.29
C ARG A 45 10.06 3.46 0.56
N ILE A 46 9.07 3.57 -0.30
CA ILE A 46 8.77 4.78 -1.09
C ILE A 46 7.47 5.45 -0.66
N ARG A 47 6.73 4.85 0.28
CA ARG A 47 5.50 5.46 0.80
C ARG A 47 5.86 6.77 1.51
N PRO A 48 5.24 7.90 1.13
CA PRO A 48 5.46 9.16 1.84
C PRO A 48 4.89 9.07 3.25
N GLU A 49 5.48 9.82 4.19
CA GLU A 49 4.98 9.89 5.57
C GLU A 49 3.57 10.48 5.68
N ARG A 50 3.21 11.31 4.70
CA ARG A 50 1.96 12.08 4.66
C ARG A 50 1.53 12.34 3.21
N ILE A 51 0.24 12.55 3.03
CA ILE A 51 -0.35 13.07 1.79
C ILE A 51 -1.28 14.23 2.12
N LYS A 52 -1.64 15.03 1.12
CA LYS A 52 -2.68 16.04 1.26
C LYS A 52 -3.90 15.65 0.43
N VAL A 53 -5.09 15.86 1.00
CA VAL A 53 -6.37 15.64 0.33
C VAL A 53 -7.21 16.90 0.40
N GLN A 54 -7.90 17.22 -0.68
CA GLN A 54 -8.71 18.42 -0.82
C GLN A 54 -10.18 18.02 -1.00
N LEU A 55 -11.06 18.60 -0.19
CA LEU A 55 -12.50 18.52 -0.38
C LEU A 55 -12.93 19.48 -1.50
N TYR A 56 -13.86 19.04 -2.33
CA TYR A 56 -14.49 19.84 -3.37
C TYR A 56 -16.00 19.85 -3.19
N ALA A 57 -16.61 21.03 -3.35
CA ALA A 57 -18.05 21.23 -3.42
C ALA A 57 -18.41 21.70 -4.83
N ASN A 58 -19.22 20.93 -5.56
CA ASN A 58 -19.58 21.23 -6.95
C ASN A 58 -18.37 21.48 -7.88
N GLY A 59 -17.26 20.78 -7.64
CA GLY A 59 -16.03 20.90 -8.43
C GLY A 59 -15.09 22.03 -7.99
N GLU A 60 -15.47 22.87 -7.03
CA GLU A 60 -14.63 23.94 -6.47
C GLU A 60 -14.00 23.52 -5.14
N LYS A 61 -12.77 23.97 -4.87
CA LYS A 61 -12.09 23.66 -3.60
C LYS A 61 -12.90 24.23 -2.43
N LYS A 62 -13.16 23.40 -1.42
CA LYS A 62 -13.83 23.80 -0.18
C LYS A 62 -12.84 23.73 0.98
N GLY A 63 -12.43 24.89 1.48
CA GLY A 63 -11.49 25.00 2.60
C GLY A 63 -10.06 24.55 2.24
N GLU A 64 -9.22 24.46 3.26
CA GLU A 64 -7.83 24.02 3.13
C GLU A 64 -7.70 22.51 2.90
N ALA A 65 -6.61 22.11 2.25
CA ALA A 65 -6.26 20.71 2.13
C ALA A 65 -5.89 20.11 3.51
N VAL A 66 -6.32 18.87 3.73
CA VAL A 66 -6.10 18.14 4.97
C VAL A 66 -4.95 17.15 4.79
N GLU A 67 -4.08 17.06 5.79
CA GLU A 67 -2.99 16.09 5.81
C GLU A 67 -3.46 14.74 6.37
N LEU A 68 -3.23 13.66 5.62
CA LEU A 68 -3.42 12.28 6.09
C LEU A 68 -2.07 11.63 6.34
N LYS A 69 -1.94 10.94 7.47
CA LYS A 69 -0.72 10.23 7.89
C LYS A 69 -1.07 8.97 8.67
N ALA A 70 -0.07 8.12 8.92
CA ALA A 70 -0.25 6.88 9.68
C ALA A 70 -0.83 7.13 11.09
N GLY A 71 -0.40 8.20 11.77
CA GLY A 71 -0.89 8.55 13.11
C GLY A 71 -2.38 8.94 13.18
N SER A 72 -3.00 9.31 12.05
CA SER A 72 -4.45 9.57 11.95
C SER A 72 -5.19 8.43 11.26
N ASN A 73 -4.61 7.21 11.27
CA ASN A 73 -5.12 6.04 10.55
C ASN A 73 -5.43 6.29 9.08
N TRP A 74 -4.73 7.24 8.45
CA TRP A 74 -4.96 7.61 7.04
C TRP A 74 -6.42 8.02 6.74
N SER A 75 -7.18 8.53 7.72
CA SER A 75 -8.56 8.95 7.54
C SER A 75 -8.82 10.36 8.05
N TYR A 76 -9.90 10.96 7.54
CA TYR A 76 -10.41 12.25 8.00
C TYR A 76 -11.90 12.39 7.68
N THR A 77 -12.65 13.10 8.53
CA THR A 77 -14.06 13.44 8.34
C THR A 77 -14.25 14.94 8.39
N TRP A 78 -14.81 15.51 7.31
CA TRP A 78 -15.36 16.86 7.31
C TRP A 78 -16.79 16.79 7.83
N ASN A 79 -17.06 17.48 8.93
CA ASN A 79 -18.37 17.54 9.58
C ASN A 79 -19.13 18.82 9.20
N ARG A 80 -20.44 18.81 9.44
CA ARG A 80 -21.34 19.99 9.36
C ARG A 80 -21.23 20.69 8.00
N LEU A 81 -21.21 19.90 6.94
CA LEU A 81 -21.16 20.40 5.57
C LEU A 81 -22.59 20.67 5.09
N PRO A 82 -22.88 21.85 4.51
CA PRO A 82 -24.21 22.13 4.01
C PRO A 82 -24.60 21.15 2.90
N LYS A 83 -25.84 20.65 2.90
CA LYS A 83 -26.36 19.81 1.81
C LYS A 83 -26.68 20.61 0.55
N LYS A 84 -27.05 21.88 0.71
CA LYS A 84 -27.53 22.73 -0.39
C LYS A 84 -26.79 24.08 -0.45
N ALA A 85 -26.58 24.55 -1.68
CA ALA A 85 -26.17 25.92 -1.98
C ALA A 85 -27.17 26.54 -2.94
N LYS A 86 -27.74 27.70 -2.59
CA LYS A 86 -28.74 28.41 -3.41
C LYS A 86 -29.91 27.51 -3.84
N GLY A 87 -30.37 26.66 -2.91
CA GLY A 87 -31.49 25.73 -3.12
C GLY A 87 -31.18 24.47 -3.93
N LYS A 88 -29.94 24.28 -4.40
CA LYS A 88 -29.52 23.07 -5.14
C LYS A 88 -28.59 22.21 -4.29
N ASP A 89 -28.68 20.89 -4.44
CA ASP A 89 -27.81 19.95 -3.74
C ASP A 89 -26.34 20.15 -4.12
N ILE A 90 -25.47 20.00 -3.14
CA ILE A 90 -24.02 20.09 -3.30
C ILE A 90 -23.47 18.70 -3.54
N LYS A 91 -22.75 18.53 -4.65
CA LYS A 91 -21.97 17.32 -4.89
C LYS A 91 -20.60 17.45 -4.23
N TYR A 92 -20.37 16.64 -3.20
CA TYR A 92 -19.06 16.52 -2.55
C TYR A 92 -18.19 15.47 -3.23
N THR A 93 -16.91 15.78 -3.40
CA THR A 93 -15.88 14.85 -3.87
C THR A 93 -14.56 15.15 -3.16
N VAL A 94 -13.65 14.19 -3.11
CA VAL A 94 -12.33 14.36 -2.50
C VAL A 94 -11.26 13.96 -3.50
N LYS A 95 -10.18 14.74 -3.58
CA LYS A 95 -9.02 14.43 -4.42
C LYS A 95 -7.73 14.47 -3.61
N GLU A 96 -6.81 13.57 -3.92
CA GLU A 96 -5.42 13.69 -3.46
C GLU A 96 -4.75 14.85 -4.20
N GLU A 97 -4.03 15.69 -3.46
CA GLU A 97 -3.20 16.73 -4.08
C GLU A 97 -1.89 16.12 -4.56
N GLY A 98 -1.75 16.01 -5.88
CA GLY A 98 -0.63 15.34 -6.52
C GLY A 98 -0.77 13.82 -6.50
N SER A 99 0.29 13.14 -6.93
CA SER A 99 0.45 11.70 -6.77
C SER A 99 1.85 11.43 -6.25
N PRO A 100 2.04 10.60 -5.22
CA PRO A 100 3.35 10.12 -4.81
C PRO A 100 4.08 9.48 -5.99
N SER A 101 5.36 9.81 -6.14
CA SER A 101 6.19 9.24 -7.21
C SER A 101 6.19 7.71 -7.14
N GLY A 102 5.97 7.05 -8.29
CA GLY A 102 5.92 5.60 -8.38
C GLY A 102 4.58 4.96 -8.04
N TYR A 103 3.53 5.74 -7.76
CA TYR A 103 2.19 5.25 -7.49
C TYR A 103 1.17 5.64 -8.57
N THR A 104 0.16 4.79 -8.75
CA THR A 104 -1.08 5.11 -9.47
C THR A 104 -2.23 5.33 -8.48
N VAL A 105 -3.10 6.29 -8.77
CA VAL A 105 -4.21 6.69 -7.87
C VAL A 105 -5.54 6.24 -8.45
N SER A 106 -6.40 5.66 -7.60
CA SER A 106 -7.82 5.40 -7.91
C SER A 106 -8.70 5.87 -6.75
N VAL A 107 -9.89 6.39 -7.05
CA VAL A 107 -10.85 6.88 -6.04
C VAL A 107 -12.16 6.09 -6.16
N ASP A 108 -12.67 5.58 -5.04
CA ASP A 108 -14.04 5.08 -4.90
C ASP A 108 -14.84 6.13 -4.13
N ASP A 109 -15.72 6.85 -4.83
CA ASP A 109 -16.53 7.97 -4.33
C ASP A 109 -18.04 7.73 -4.44
N LYS A 110 -18.46 6.46 -4.46
CA LYS A 110 -19.88 6.07 -4.55
C LYS A 110 -20.73 6.62 -3.41
N ASP A 111 -20.13 6.77 -2.24
CA ASP A 111 -20.76 7.30 -1.04
C ASP A 111 -19.79 8.27 -0.36
N HIS A 112 -20.23 9.51 -0.13
CA HIS A 112 -19.36 10.53 0.45
C HIS A 112 -19.10 10.34 1.95
N GLY A 113 -19.91 9.54 2.64
CA GLY A 113 -19.63 9.03 3.98
C GLY A 113 -18.54 7.96 4.01
N ASN A 114 -18.13 7.42 2.85
CA ASN A 114 -17.12 6.38 2.76
C ASN A 114 -16.29 6.46 1.46
N ILE A 115 -15.56 7.57 1.29
CA ILE A 115 -14.67 7.74 0.13
C ILE A 115 -13.35 7.00 0.38
N ILE A 116 -12.90 6.19 -0.58
CA ILE A 116 -11.63 5.46 -0.50
C ILE A 116 -10.69 5.91 -1.61
N ILE A 117 -9.58 6.56 -1.25
CA ILE A 117 -8.48 6.84 -2.17
C ILE A 117 -7.45 5.71 -2.05
N THR A 118 -7.11 5.05 -3.16
CA THR A 118 -6.10 3.99 -3.19
C THR A 118 -4.90 4.39 -4.01
N ASN A 119 -3.71 4.31 -3.41
CA ASN A 119 -2.46 4.38 -4.16
C ASN A 119 -1.88 2.98 -4.32
N SER A 120 -1.64 2.59 -5.55
CA SER A 120 -1.08 1.28 -5.91
C SER A 120 0.35 1.42 -6.42
N HIS A 121 1.22 0.53 -5.94
CA HIS A 121 2.60 0.41 -6.40
C HIS A 121 2.94 -1.07 -6.56
N THR A 122 3.52 -1.43 -7.71
CA THR A 122 4.05 -2.77 -7.96
C THR A 122 5.51 -2.78 -7.52
N PRO A 123 5.88 -3.50 -6.44
CA PRO A 123 7.25 -3.51 -5.94
C PRO A 123 8.22 -4.11 -6.93
N LYS A 124 9.48 -3.66 -6.87
CA LYS A 124 10.56 -4.25 -7.67
C LYS A 124 10.75 -5.73 -7.30
N GLU A 125 10.98 -6.55 -8.32
CA GLU A 125 11.47 -7.90 -8.10
C GLU A 125 12.89 -7.84 -7.54
N ILE A 126 13.11 -8.55 -6.42
CA ILE A 126 14.46 -8.72 -5.89
C ILE A 126 15.14 -9.73 -6.80
N THR A 127 15.99 -9.25 -7.72
CA THR A 127 16.94 -10.14 -8.36
C THR A 127 17.93 -10.59 -7.30
N ARG A 128 17.95 -11.88 -7.00
CA ARG A 128 19.03 -12.43 -6.16
C ARG A 128 20.35 -12.13 -6.87
N PRO A 129 21.41 -11.69 -6.17
CA PRO A 129 22.72 -11.66 -6.79
C PRO A 129 23.00 -13.06 -7.33
N LYS A 130 23.54 -13.17 -8.55
CA LYS A 130 24.04 -14.44 -9.10
C LYS A 130 25.18 -14.93 -8.20
N THR A 131 24.84 -15.59 -7.11
CA THR A 131 25.75 -16.21 -6.14
C THR A 131 25.76 -17.70 -6.46
N GLY A 132 26.44 -18.01 -7.54
CA GLY A 132 26.50 -19.34 -8.12
C GLY A 132 27.24 -19.26 -9.44
N ASP A 133 28.56 -19.44 -9.38
CA ASP A 133 29.38 -19.69 -10.55
C ASP A 133 28.98 -21.06 -11.10
N ALA A 134 28.00 -21.08 -12.01
CA ALA A 134 27.43 -22.31 -12.58
C ALA A 134 28.48 -23.20 -13.28
N ASN A 135 29.68 -22.66 -13.53
CA ASN A 135 30.77 -23.36 -14.20
C ASN A 135 31.71 -24.18 -13.29
N ARG A 136 31.56 -24.15 -11.96
CA ARG A 136 32.49 -24.90 -11.08
C ARG A 136 32.03 -26.29 -10.66
N PHE A 137 30.76 -26.67 -10.91
CA PHE A 137 30.25 -28.00 -10.54
C PHE A 137 30.97 -29.14 -11.30
N ILE A 138 31.22 -28.97 -12.61
CA ILE A 138 31.96 -29.97 -13.40
C ILE A 138 33.44 -30.00 -13.03
N ALA A 139 34.04 -28.84 -12.73
CA ALA A 139 35.44 -28.78 -12.30
C ALA A 139 35.67 -29.52 -10.98
N TYR A 140 34.77 -29.39 -9.99
CA TYR A 140 34.88 -30.14 -8.74
C TYR A 140 34.61 -31.64 -8.90
N LEU A 141 33.69 -32.05 -9.79
CA LEU A 141 33.48 -33.47 -10.15
C LEU A 141 34.70 -34.09 -10.83
N ALA A 142 35.37 -33.37 -11.74
CA ALA A 142 36.58 -33.83 -12.40
C ALA A 142 37.76 -34.00 -11.42
N VAL A 143 37.94 -33.06 -10.48
CA VAL A 143 38.97 -33.16 -9.43
C VAL A 143 38.71 -34.34 -8.49
N MET A 144 37.45 -34.60 -8.12
CA MET A 144 37.07 -35.76 -7.30
C MET A 144 37.39 -37.09 -8.00
N LEU A 145 37.09 -37.23 -9.29
CA LEU A 145 37.38 -38.45 -10.06
C LEU A 145 38.88 -38.72 -10.24
N ILE A 146 39.70 -37.68 -10.44
CA ILE A 146 41.17 -37.83 -10.55
C ILE A 146 41.77 -38.31 -9.22
N SER A 147 41.25 -37.84 -8.08
CA SER A 147 41.74 -38.26 -6.76
C SER A 147 41.42 -39.72 -6.43
N ALA A 148 40.25 -40.23 -6.84
CA ALA A 148 39.87 -41.63 -6.63
C ALA A 148 40.77 -42.60 -7.42
N ALA A 149 41.15 -42.25 -8.66
CA ALA A 149 42.05 -43.07 -9.48
C ALA A 149 43.46 -43.19 -8.88
N ALA A 150 43.99 -42.10 -8.30
CA ALA A 150 45.29 -42.09 -7.65
C ALA A 150 45.35 -43.00 -6.41
N VAL A 151 44.29 -43.02 -5.60
CA VAL A 151 44.19 -43.87 -4.41
C VAL A 151 44.10 -45.36 -4.78
N ILE A 152 43.32 -45.70 -5.82
CA ILE A 152 43.22 -47.08 -6.31
C ILE A 152 44.56 -47.57 -6.89
N GLY A 153 45.26 -46.73 -7.67
CA GLY A 153 46.58 -47.07 -8.22
C GLY A 153 47.64 -47.34 -7.14
N LEU A 154 47.62 -46.58 -6.03
CA LEU A 154 48.51 -46.80 -4.88
C LEU A 154 48.22 -48.10 -4.13
N LEU A 155 46.95 -48.52 -4.03
CA LEU A 155 46.56 -49.76 -3.37
C LEU A 155 46.89 -50.99 -4.20
N VAL A 156 46.71 -50.93 -5.52
CA VAL A 156 47.04 -52.04 -6.44
C VAL A 156 48.56 -52.23 -6.56
N SER A 157 49.33 -51.14 -6.65
CA SER A 157 50.80 -51.23 -6.74
C SER A 157 51.44 -51.80 -5.46
N ARG A 158 50.92 -51.46 -4.27
CA ARG A 158 51.39 -52.03 -2.99
C ARG A 158 51.10 -53.54 -2.85
N ARG A 159 50.03 -54.06 -3.47
CA ARG A 159 49.74 -55.50 -3.49
C ARG A 159 50.66 -56.27 -4.43
N ARG A 160 51.10 -55.66 -5.53
CA ARG A 160 51.95 -56.33 -6.54
C ARG A 160 53.41 -56.46 -6.13
N ILE A 161 53.90 -55.62 -5.22
CA ILE A 161 55.27 -55.67 -4.69
C ILE A 161 55.43 -56.73 -3.57
N ARG A 162 54.33 -57.29 -3.06
CA ARG A 162 54.31 -58.23 -1.91
C ARG A 162 54.07 -59.71 -2.27
N ASN A 163 54.17 -60.09 -3.54
CA ASN A 163 54.12 -61.50 -3.98
C ASN A 163 55.42 -61.92 -4.64
#